data_AF-A0A8H8UK69-F1
#
_entry.id   AF-A0A8H8UK69-F1
#
_cell.length_a   1.000
_cell.length_b   1.000
_cell.length_c   1.000
_cell.angle_alpha   90.00
_cell.angle_beta   90.00
_cell.angle_gamma   90.00
#
_symmetry.space_group_name_H-M   'P 1'
#
loop_
_entity.id
_entity.type
_entity.pdbx_description
1 polymer ?
#
loop_
_entity_poly.entity_id
_entity_poly.type
_entity_poly.pdbx_seq_one_letter_code
_entity_poly.pdbx_strand_id
1 'polypeptide(L)'
;MLRSTAIRILAVLFTFNVSCALPHHNHQSAHSHPTPSLLNRRATAIDYVAYAAAGIDQMQTYYSASTGLWSNAWWNSANALTLLADFQEYFPEKARATTNIVFPMTLRQAPANPGFAGFIDGFYDDELWWVLAWIKVYDVTGDATYLDTAATLFEDSKNAWGTTPAACKGGLWWDKAHTSVNAVANALYITAAAKLANRRPSFPSPAYYYNEAVKATTWFINSGLINSENQINDGLDIANNCLQPRNNTQRPGGAIMGKWRR
;
A
#
# COMPACT_ATOMS: atom_id res chain seq x y z
N MET A 1 28.34 32.04 -28.13
CA MET A 1 27.81 32.58 -26.86
C MET A 1 26.93 31.53 -26.21
N LEU A 2 27.48 30.71 -25.31
CA LEU A 2 26.72 29.74 -24.51
C LEU A 2 26.16 30.45 -23.27
N ARG A 3 24.85 30.34 -23.02
CA ARG A 3 24.26 30.68 -21.72
C ARG A 3 23.97 29.38 -20.97
N SER A 4 24.77 29.15 -19.94
CA SER A 4 24.63 28.11 -18.93
C SER A 4 23.53 28.50 -17.95
N THR A 5 22.51 27.65 -17.78
CA THR A 5 21.53 27.75 -16.69
C THR A 5 21.95 26.77 -15.59
N ALA A 6 22.40 27.33 -14.47
CA ALA A 6 22.79 26.59 -13.28
C ALA A 6 21.56 25.98 -12.58
N ILE A 7 21.60 24.67 -12.34
CA ILE A 7 20.66 23.93 -11.50
C ILE A 7 20.98 24.26 -10.03
N ARG A 8 20.03 24.86 -9.32
CA ARG A 8 20.14 25.09 -7.87
C ARG A 8 19.81 23.80 -7.13
N ILE A 9 20.82 23.20 -6.51
CA ILE A 9 20.67 22.10 -5.55
C ILE A 9 20.33 22.71 -4.20
N LEU A 10 19.14 22.42 -3.67
CA LEU A 10 18.73 22.80 -2.32
C LEU A 10 19.15 21.68 -1.36
N ALA A 11 20.21 21.92 -0.58
CA ALA A 11 20.63 21.03 0.50
C ALA A 11 19.83 21.33 1.76
N VAL A 12 19.11 20.33 2.29
CA VAL A 12 18.41 20.42 3.57
C VAL A 12 19.35 19.89 4.66
N LEU A 13 19.88 20.80 5.49
CA LEU A 13 20.58 20.45 6.72
C LEU A 13 19.57 20.05 7.80
N PHE A 14 19.70 18.84 8.36
CA PHE A 14 19.05 18.47 9.60
C PHE A 14 19.97 18.79 10.79
N THR A 15 19.55 19.71 11.64
CA THR A 15 20.19 19.99 12.94
C THR A 15 19.66 19.01 13.99
N PHE A 16 20.58 18.31 14.66
CA PHE A 16 20.27 17.52 15.85
C PHE A 16 20.23 18.44 17.06
N ASN A 17 19.05 18.64 17.66
CA ASN A 17 18.93 19.21 19.00
C ASN A 17 18.90 18.08 20.03
N VAL A 18 19.92 18.03 20.89
CA VAL A 18 19.99 17.18 22.08
C VAL A 18 19.45 17.99 23.25
N SER A 19 18.26 17.63 23.76
CA SER A 19 17.78 18.15 25.04
C SER A 19 18.29 17.24 26.16
N CYS A 20 19.21 17.75 26.98
CA CYS A 20 19.58 17.14 28.26
C CYS A 20 18.57 17.58 29.33
N ALA A 21 17.83 16.64 29.91
CA ALA A 21 17.16 16.83 31.19
C ALA A 21 18.10 16.32 32.31
N LEU A 22 18.44 17.18 33.25
CA LEU A 22 19.21 16.84 34.46
C LEU A 22 18.38 15.96 35.41
N PRO A 23 18.99 15.02 36.16
CA PRO A 23 18.26 14.19 37.11
C PRO A 23 18.03 14.93 38.43
N HIS A 24 16.80 14.87 38.93
CA HIS A 24 16.45 15.27 40.29
C HIS A 24 16.78 14.11 41.25
N HIS A 25 17.60 14.37 42.26
CA HIS A 25 17.86 13.39 43.33
C HIS A 25 16.62 13.19 44.21
N ASN A 26 16.30 11.94 44.50
CA ASN A 26 15.56 11.57 45.71
C ASN A 26 16.04 10.21 46.25
N HIS A 27 15.99 10.12 47.58
CA HIS A 27 16.74 9.24 48.48
C HIS A 27 16.56 7.72 48.28
N GLN A 28 17.64 7.00 48.58
CA GLN A 28 17.78 5.54 48.61
C GLN A 28 16.86 4.87 49.64
N SER A 29 16.22 3.78 49.23
CA SER A 29 15.87 2.66 50.11
C SER A 29 16.69 1.43 49.69
N ALA A 30 17.27 0.78 50.69
CA ALA A 30 18.12 -0.40 50.54
C ALA A 30 17.28 -1.65 50.18
N HIS A 31 17.88 -2.50 49.34
CA HIS A 31 17.41 -3.82 48.90
C HIS A 31 16.59 -3.87 47.60
N SER A 32 17.31 -3.71 46.50
CA SER A 32 17.02 -4.46 45.27
C SER A 32 18.33 -4.65 44.51
N HIS A 33 18.65 -5.89 44.17
CA HIS A 33 19.65 -6.15 43.14
C HIS A 33 19.20 -5.42 41.86
N PRO A 34 20.06 -4.62 41.22
CA PRO A 34 19.67 -3.95 40.00
C PRO A 34 19.64 -5.01 38.90
N THR A 35 18.45 -5.54 38.60
CA THR A 35 18.17 -6.06 37.27
C THR A 35 18.51 -4.91 36.32
N PRO A 36 19.45 -5.04 35.37
CA PRO A 36 19.75 -3.96 34.46
C PRO A 36 18.46 -3.59 33.77
N SER A 37 17.98 -2.38 34.03
CA SER A 37 16.77 -1.87 33.42
C SER A 37 16.99 -1.92 31.90
N LEU A 38 16.33 -2.86 31.23
CA LEU A 38 16.29 -2.95 29.76
C LEU A 38 15.61 -1.72 29.14
N LEU A 39 15.03 -0.83 29.97
CA LEU A 39 14.31 0.37 29.57
C LEU A 39 15.19 1.53 29.05
N ASN A 40 16.53 1.37 28.99
CA ASN A 40 17.44 2.48 28.69
C ASN A 40 18.35 2.30 27.47
N ARG A 41 18.18 1.25 26.66
CA ARG A 41 18.92 1.11 25.40
C ARG A 41 18.00 1.38 24.22
N ARG A 42 18.43 2.26 23.30
CA ARG A 42 17.76 2.42 21.99
C ARG A 42 17.80 1.07 21.25
N ALA A 43 16.67 0.65 20.71
CA ALA A 43 16.59 -0.53 19.87
C ALA A 43 17.57 -0.44 18.70
N THR A 44 18.25 -1.54 18.43
CA THR A 44 19.15 -1.70 17.29
C THR A 44 18.39 -2.20 16.07
N ALA A 45 19.05 -2.20 14.91
CA ALA A 45 18.49 -2.82 13.70
C ALA A 45 18.10 -4.29 13.93
N ILE A 46 18.90 -5.05 14.69
CA ILE A 46 18.61 -6.46 15.02
C ILE A 46 17.34 -6.57 15.86
N ASP A 47 17.17 -5.67 16.85
CA ASP A 47 15.98 -5.65 17.70
C ASP A 47 14.72 -5.37 16.86
N TYR A 48 14.78 -4.40 15.94
CA TYR A 48 13.65 -4.11 15.05
C TYR A 48 13.29 -5.29 14.13
N VAL A 49 14.27 -6.05 13.64
CA VAL A 49 14.01 -7.27 12.86
C VAL A 49 13.37 -8.34 13.73
N ALA A 50 13.82 -8.51 14.97
CA ALA A 50 13.20 -9.43 15.92
C ALA A 50 11.76 -9.02 16.26
N TYR A 51 11.48 -7.74 16.44
CA TYR A 51 10.12 -7.23 16.66
C TYR A 51 9.21 -7.45 15.46
N ALA A 52 9.72 -7.23 14.23
CA ALA A 52 8.98 -7.52 13.02
C ALA A 52 8.66 -9.02 12.89
N ALA A 53 9.63 -9.90 13.16
CA ALA A 53 9.43 -11.34 13.16
C ALA A 53 8.38 -11.77 14.19
N ALA A 54 8.46 -11.27 15.44
CA ALA A 54 7.47 -11.57 16.47
C ALA A 54 6.06 -11.06 16.12
N GLY A 55 5.96 -9.88 15.49
CA GLY A 55 4.70 -9.35 14.99
C GLY A 55 4.11 -10.21 13.87
N ILE A 56 4.96 -10.71 12.96
CA ILE A 56 4.56 -11.68 11.94
C ILE A 56 4.09 -12.97 12.58
N ASP A 57 4.82 -13.54 13.54
CA ASP A 57 4.42 -14.78 14.23
C ASP A 57 3.03 -14.63 14.88
N GLN A 58 2.77 -13.48 15.51
CA GLN A 58 1.44 -13.18 16.07
C GLN A 58 0.38 -12.96 14.98
N MET A 59 0.71 -12.30 13.86
CA MET A 59 -0.21 -12.14 12.73
C MET A 59 -0.56 -13.51 12.14
N GLN A 60 0.40 -14.44 12.04
CA GLN A 60 0.20 -15.76 11.48
C GLN A 60 -0.79 -16.62 12.28
N THR A 61 -1.04 -16.33 13.56
CA THR A 61 -2.08 -17.05 14.33
C THR A 61 -3.49 -16.78 13.81
N TYR A 62 -3.69 -15.72 13.03
CA TYR A 62 -4.96 -15.39 12.40
C TYR A 62 -5.13 -16.00 11.00
N TYR A 63 -4.05 -16.55 10.42
CA TYR A 63 -4.10 -17.14 9.07
C TYR A 63 -4.84 -18.47 9.07
N SER A 64 -5.78 -18.64 8.15
CA SER A 64 -6.45 -19.91 7.90
C SER A 64 -6.01 -20.49 6.57
N ALA A 65 -5.38 -21.67 6.60
CA ALA A 65 -5.02 -22.42 5.40
C ALA A 65 -6.25 -22.96 4.63
N SER A 66 -7.43 -23.03 5.24
CA SER A 66 -8.65 -23.47 4.55
C SER A 66 -9.24 -22.37 3.67
N THR A 67 -9.14 -21.11 4.09
CA THR A 67 -9.66 -19.96 3.34
C THR A 67 -8.57 -19.18 2.61
N GLY A 68 -7.29 -19.34 3.00
CA GLY A 68 -6.18 -18.58 2.45
C GLY A 68 -6.11 -17.14 2.96
N LEU A 69 -6.82 -16.82 4.04
CA LEU A 69 -7.02 -15.46 4.55
C LEU A 69 -6.68 -15.34 6.04
N TRP A 70 -6.31 -14.14 6.48
CA TRP A 70 -6.17 -13.78 7.89
C TRP A 70 -7.53 -13.34 8.45
N SER A 71 -8.05 -14.05 9.45
CA SER A 71 -9.34 -13.77 10.09
C SER A 71 -10.53 -13.63 9.12
N ASN A 72 -10.45 -14.24 7.93
CA ASN A 72 -11.40 -14.06 6.83
C ASN A 72 -11.58 -12.59 6.38
N ALA A 73 -10.63 -11.71 6.69
CA ALA A 73 -10.66 -10.32 6.28
C ALA A 73 -10.07 -10.19 4.87
N TRP A 74 -10.84 -9.66 3.92
CA TRP A 74 -10.54 -9.75 2.48
C TRP A 74 -9.33 -8.89 2.05
N TRP A 75 -9.51 -7.59 1.78
CA TRP A 75 -8.42 -6.70 1.36
C TRP A 75 -7.31 -6.57 2.41
N ASN A 76 -7.64 -6.77 3.70
CA ASN A 76 -6.64 -6.82 4.77
C ASN A 76 -5.67 -8.00 4.58
N SER A 77 -6.13 -9.14 4.08
CA SER A 77 -5.27 -10.29 3.78
C SER A 77 -4.30 -9.99 2.65
N ALA A 78 -4.69 -9.22 1.63
CA ALA A 78 -3.76 -8.77 0.59
C ALA A 78 -2.62 -7.90 1.17
N ASN A 79 -2.93 -7.05 2.15
CA ASN A 79 -1.93 -6.23 2.85
C ASN A 79 -1.02 -7.09 3.74
N ALA A 80 -1.57 -8.08 4.45
CA ALA A 80 -0.77 -9.05 5.21
C ALA A 80 0.17 -9.86 4.29
N LEU A 81 -0.31 -10.28 3.12
CA LEU A 81 0.48 -10.97 2.10
C LEU A 81 1.62 -10.08 1.56
N THR A 82 1.32 -8.81 1.27
CA THR A 82 2.30 -7.80 0.85
C THR A 82 3.38 -7.61 1.92
N LEU A 83 2.99 -7.49 3.20
CA LEU A 83 3.91 -7.37 4.33
C LEU A 83 4.85 -8.58 4.41
N LEU A 84 4.33 -9.80 4.26
CA LEU A 84 5.16 -11.01 4.27
C LEU A 84 6.16 -11.05 3.12
N ALA A 85 5.73 -10.64 1.93
CA ALA A 85 6.60 -10.58 0.77
C ALA A 85 7.66 -9.47 0.90
N ASP A 86 7.31 -8.29 1.43
CA ASP A 86 8.30 -7.26 1.80
C ASP A 86 9.29 -7.79 2.84
N PHE A 87 8.83 -8.47 3.89
CA PHE A 87 9.73 -9.04 4.90
C PHE A 87 10.67 -10.09 4.31
N GLN A 88 10.18 -10.94 3.40
CA GLN A 88 11.01 -11.91 2.68
C GLN A 88 12.09 -11.26 1.82
N GLU A 89 11.81 -10.13 1.18
CA GLU A 89 12.78 -9.42 0.33
C GLU A 89 14.06 -9.07 1.12
N TYR A 90 13.91 -8.61 2.36
CA TYR A 90 15.04 -8.20 3.20
C TYR A 90 15.58 -9.31 4.11
N PHE A 91 14.73 -10.26 4.53
CA PHE A 91 15.08 -11.32 5.49
C PHE A 91 14.60 -12.71 5.03
N PRO A 92 15.09 -13.21 3.87
CA PRO A 92 14.57 -14.42 3.25
C PRO A 92 14.68 -15.65 4.15
N GLU A 93 15.80 -15.81 4.87
CA GLU A 93 16.02 -16.95 5.78
C GLU A 93 15.05 -16.97 6.98
N LYS A 94 14.44 -15.82 7.32
CA LYS A 94 13.43 -15.73 8.39
C LYS A 94 12.00 -15.90 7.86
N ALA A 95 11.76 -15.59 6.58
CA ALA A 95 10.42 -15.55 6.01
C ALA A 95 10.05 -16.84 5.24
N ARG A 96 11.00 -17.45 4.53
CA ARG A 96 10.75 -18.52 3.53
C ARG A 96 10.00 -19.72 4.08
N ALA A 97 10.26 -20.14 5.32
CA ALA A 97 9.54 -21.25 5.93
C ALA A 97 8.02 -21.01 5.98
N THR A 98 7.63 -19.76 6.27
CA THR A 98 6.23 -19.32 6.32
C THR A 98 5.68 -19.04 4.92
N THR A 99 6.39 -18.26 4.12
CA THR A 99 5.89 -17.78 2.83
C THR A 99 5.78 -18.86 1.76
N ASN A 100 6.66 -19.89 1.79
CA ASN A 100 6.56 -21.06 0.91
C ASN A 100 5.25 -21.84 1.09
N ILE A 101 4.59 -21.68 2.25
CA ILE A 101 3.27 -22.26 2.53
C ILE A 101 2.19 -21.23 2.20
N VAL A 102 2.32 -20.01 2.72
CA VAL A 102 1.27 -18.99 2.65
C VAL A 102 0.98 -18.57 1.22
N PHE A 103 1.99 -18.26 0.41
CA PHE A 103 1.78 -17.73 -0.94
C PHE A 103 0.97 -18.68 -1.84
N PRO A 104 1.34 -19.96 -2.04
CA PRO A 104 0.55 -20.86 -2.87
C PRO A 104 -0.80 -21.22 -2.24
N MET A 105 -0.90 -21.26 -0.91
CA MET A 105 -2.17 -21.54 -0.23
C MET A 105 -3.16 -20.40 -0.38
N THR A 106 -2.72 -19.15 -0.21
CA THR A 106 -3.55 -17.97 -0.46
C THR A 106 -3.96 -17.90 -1.93
N LEU A 107 -3.03 -18.13 -2.87
CA LEU A 107 -3.34 -18.11 -4.31
C LEU A 107 -4.45 -19.12 -4.66
N ARG A 108 -4.40 -20.30 -4.05
CA ARG A 108 -5.37 -21.37 -4.30
C ARG A 108 -6.71 -21.16 -3.60
N GLN A 109 -6.69 -20.79 -2.33
CA GLN A 109 -7.89 -20.84 -1.47
C GLN A 109 -8.66 -19.53 -1.43
N ALA A 110 -7.97 -18.38 -1.40
CA ALA A 110 -8.63 -17.08 -1.35
C ALA A 110 -9.68 -16.88 -2.45
N PRO A 111 -9.40 -17.17 -3.74
CA PRO A 111 -10.36 -16.98 -4.82
C PRO A 111 -11.46 -18.06 -4.89
N ALA A 112 -11.43 -19.07 -4.00
CA ALA A 112 -12.47 -20.10 -3.90
C ALA A 112 -13.52 -19.76 -2.83
N ASN A 113 -13.30 -18.70 -2.03
CA ASN A 113 -14.27 -18.28 -1.03
C ASN A 113 -15.51 -17.64 -1.70
N PRO A 114 -16.73 -17.90 -1.21
CA PRO A 114 -17.94 -17.27 -1.72
C PRO A 114 -17.84 -15.74 -1.69
N GLY A 115 -18.16 -15.09 -2.82
CA GLY A 115 -18.09 -13.63 -2.96
C GLY A 115 -16.74 -13.07 -3.40
N PHE A 116 -15.71 -13.92 -3.53
CA PHE A 116 -14.35 -13.52 -3.88
C PHE A 116 -13.77 -14.30 -5.07
N ALA A 117 -14.66 -14.81 -5.94
CA ALA A 117 -14.29 -15.68 -7.05
C ALA A 117 -13.24 -15.01 -7.94
N GLY A 118 -12.08 -15.64 -8.11
CA GLY A 118 -10.99 -15.07 -8.93
C GLY A 118 -10.38 -13.78 -8.38
N PHE A 119 -10.47 -13.56 -7.06
CA PHE A 119 -10.10 -12.30 -6.39
C PHE A 119 -10.98 -11.09 -6.71
N ILE A 120 -12.12 -11.32 -7.37
CA ILE A 120 -13.08 -10.29 -7.77
C ILE A 120 -14.17 -10.16 -6.71
N ASP A 121 -14.50 -8.92 -6.33
CA ASP A 121 -15.59 -8.63 -5.41
C ASP A 121 -16.40 -7.39 -5.87
N GLY A 122 -17.01 -6.64 -4.95
CA GLY A 122 -17.77 -5.42 -5.27
C GLY A 122 -16.94 -4.14 -5.34
N PHE A 123 -15.65 -4.16 -5.00
CA PHE A 123 -14.82 -3.00 -4.71
C PHE A 123 -13.50 -3.06 -5.50
N TYR A 124 -13.28 -2.07 -6.38
CA TYR A 124 -12.08 -2.05 -7.22
C TYR A 124 -10.80 -1.82 -6.42
N ASP A 125 -10.85 -1.11 -5.29
CA ASP A 125 -9.69 -0.96 -4.42
C ASP A 125 -9.31 -2.28 -3.74
N ASP A 126 -10.28 -3.10 -3.32
CA ASP A 126 -10.03 -4.43 -2.73
C ASP A 126 -9.30 -5.34 -3.72
N GLU A 127 -9.76 -5.36 -4.98
CA GLU A 127 -9.11 -6.08 -6.07
C GLU A 127 -7.69 -5.56 -6.34
N LEU A 128 -7.50 -4.23 -6.36
CA LEU A 128 -6.19 -3.63 -6.61
C LEU A 128 -5.21 -3.86 -5.45
N TRP A 129 -5.66 -4.01 -4.20
CA TRP A 129 -4.81 -4.47 -3.11
C TRP A 129 -4.24 -5.86 -3.38
N TRP A 130 -5.05 -6.78 -3.93
CA TRP A 130 -4.58 -8.10 -4.36
C TRP A 130 -3.62 -8.03 -5.55
N VAL A 131 -3.85 -7.13 -6.52
CA VAL A 131 -2.91 -6.89 -7.63
C VAL A 131 -1.52 -6.52 -7.08
N LEU A 132 -1.45 -5.57 -6.14
CA LEU A 132 -0.18 -5.16 -5.53
C LEU A 132 0.49 -6.30 -4.77
N ALA A 133 -0.29 -7.08 -4.02
CA ALA A 133 0.21 -8.23 -3.28
C ALA A 133 0.83 -9.27 -4.22
N TRP A 134 0.16 -9.60 -5.31
CA TRP A 134 0.65 -10.61 -6.27
C TRP A 134 1.88 -10.14 -7.06
N ILE A 135 1.97 -8.85 -7.40
CA ILE A 135 3.21 -8.29 -7.95
C ILE A 135 4.35 -8.43 -6.94
N LYS A 136 4.11 -8.14 -5.67
CA LYS A 136 5.16 -8.22 -4.64
C LYS A 136 5.60 -9.66 -4.39
N VAL A 137 4.67 -10.62 -4.39
CA VAL A 137 4.98 -12.05 -4.28
C VAL A 137 5.80 -12.50 -5.48
N TYR A 138 5.47 -12.07 -6.71
CA TYR A 138 6.31 -12.31 -7.88
C TYR A 138 7.73 -11.79 -7.69
N ASP A 139 7.89 -10.55 -7.22
CA ASP A 139 9.21 -9.92 -7.05
C ASP A 139 10.16 -10.75 -6.15
N VAL A 140 9.63 -11.46 -5.14
CA VAL A 140 10.44 -12.25 -4.19
C VAL A 140 10.50 -13.74 -4.48
N THR A 141 9.69 -14.25 -5.41
CA THR A 141 9.65 -15.67 -5.79
C THR A 141 10.18 -15.95 -7.19
N GLY A 142 10.00 -15.00 -8.11
CA GLY A 142 10.25 -15.17 -9.54
C GLY A 142 9.22 -16.04 -10.27
N ASP A 143 8.16 -16.51 -9.59
CA ASP A 143 7.14 -17.37 -10.20
C ASP A 143 6.11 -16.54 -10.97
N ALA A 144 6.13 -16.67 -12.30
CA ALA A 144 5.30 -15.91 -13.23
C ALA A 144 3.80 -16.06 -12.97
N THR A 145 3.35 -17.14 -12.32
CA THR A 145 1.93 -17.37 -11.98
C THR A 145 1.36 -16.21 -11.16
N TYR A 146 2.13 -15.66 -10.24
CA TYR A 146 1.69 -14.53 -9.42
C TYR A 146 1.60 -13.23 -10.25
N LEU A 147 2.56 -12.98 -11.14
CA LEU A 147 2.51 -11.80 -12.00
C LEU A 147 1.37 -11.88 -13.03
N ASP A 148 1.12 -13.06 -13.58
CA ASP A 148 0.00 -13.29 -14.49
C ASP A 148 -1.33 -13.13 -13.76
N THR A 149 -1.46 -13.63 -12.53
CA THR A 149 -2.64 -13.40 -11.68
C THR A 149 -2.87 -11.91 -11.46
N ALA A 150 -1.83 -11.16 -11.09
CA ALA A 150 -1.91 -9.71 -10.89
C ALA A 150 -2.35 -8.97 -12.16
N ALA A 151 -1.77 -9.34 -13.31
CA ALA A 151 -2.09 -8.75 -14.60
C ALA A 151 -3.53 -9.04 -15.03
N THR A 152 -4.02 -10.27 -14.83
CA THR A 152 -5.42 -10.63 -15.12
C THR A 152 -6.39 -9.86 -14.23
N LEU A 153 -6.10 -9.78 -12.93
CA LEU A 153 -6.97 -9.08 -11.97
C LEU A 153 -7.03 -7.56 -12.26
N PHE A 154 -5.91 -6.96 -12.66
CA PHE A 154 -5.87 -5.53 -13.02
C PHE A 154 -6.84 -5.17 -14.16
N GLU A 155 -7.14 -6.10 -15.08
CA GLU A 155 -8.03 -5.83 -16.21
C GLU A 155 -9.45 -5.45 -15.79
N ASP A 156 -9.97 -5.91 -14.65
CA ASP A 156 -11.33 -5.53 -14.19
C ASP A 156 -11.42 -4.03 -13.91
N SER A 157 -10.50 -3.52 -13.08
CA SER A 157 -10.38 -2.09 -12.80
C SER A 157 -10.07 -1.27 -14.06
N LYS A 158 -9.26 -1.78 -14.98
CA LYS A 158 -8.94 -1.10 -16.23
C LYS A 158 -10.15 -0.96 -17.14
N ASN A 159 -10.99 -1.99 -17.22
CA ASN A 159 -12.23 -1.95 -18.00
C ASN A 159 -13.25 -0.97 -17.42
N ALA A 160 -13.21 -0.72 -16.11
CA ALA A 160 -14.05 0.28 -15.45
C ALA A 160 -13.52 1.72 -15.56
N TRP A 161 -12.24 1.91 -15.92
CA TRP A 161 -11.63 3.22 -16.01
C TRP A 161 -12.37 4.14 -17.00
N GLY A 162 -12.74 5.33 -16.53
CA GLY A 162 -13.38 6.37 -17.35
C GLY A 162 -14.88 6.19 -17.56
N THR A 163 -15.48 5.18 -16.92
CA THR A 163 -16.96 5.01 -16.89
C THR A 163 -17.64 5.88 -15.82
N THR A 164 -16.86 6.66 -15.09
CA THR A 164 -17.31 7.70 -14.15
C THR A 164 -18.14 8.80 -14.84
N PRO A 165 -18.89 9.64 -14.10
CA PRO A 165 -19.68 10.72 -14.70
C PRO A 165 -18.79 11.63 -15.56
N ALA A 166 -19.32 12.14 -16.67
CA ALA A 166 -18.55 12.97 -17.60
C ALA A 166 -17.87 14.19 -16.93
N ALA A 167 -18.50 14.72 -15.86
CA ALA A 167 -17.94 15.80 -15.06
C ALA A 167 -16.61 15.45 -14.36
N CYS A 168 -16.39 14.17 -14.03
CA CYS A 168 -15.15 13.66 -13.45
C CYS A 168 -14.01 13.55 -14.48
N LYS A 169 -14.31 13.62 -15.79
CA LYS A 169 -13.33 13.59 -16.90
C LYS A 169 -12.39 12.37 -16.88
N GLY A 170 -12.88 11.24 -16.38
CA GLY A 170 -12.12 10.02 -16.19
C GLY A 170 -12.08 9.58 -14.73
N GLY A 171 -11.13 8.71 -14.41
CA GLY A 171 -11.00 8.13 -13.08
C GLY A 171 -11.67 6.77 -12.98
N LEU A 172 -11.40 6.11 -11.86
CA LEU A 172 -11.94 4.81 -11.49
C LEU A 172 -12.98 4.99 -10.38
N TRP A 173 -14.10 4.28 -10.51
CA TRP A 173 -15.05 4.11 -9.41
C TRP A 173 -14.40 3.38 -8.24
N TRP A 174 -14.83 3.68 -7.02
CA TRP A 174 -14.44 2.89 -5.87
C TRP A 174 -14.99 1.47 -5.95
N ASP A 175 -16.25 1.36 -6.35
CA ASP A 175 -17.06 0.15 -6.28
C ASP A 175 -17.90 -0.05 -7.54
N LYS A 176 -18.33 -1.29 -7.75
CA LYS A 176 -19.16 -1.69 -8.91
C LYS A 176 -20.58 -1.12 -8.88
N ALA A 177 -21.03 -0.66 -7.71
CA ALA A 177 -22.29 0.07 -7.56
C ALA A 177 -22.15 1.57 -7.88
N HIS A 178 -20.96 2.05 -8.23
CA HIS A 178 -20.68 3.43 -8.66
C HIS A 178 -21.08 4.47 -7.61
N THR A 179 -20.76 4.21 -6.35
CA THR A 179 -21.15 5.09 -5.23
C THR A 179 -20.16 6.22 -4.98
N SER A 180 -18.89 6.07 -5.36
CA SER A 180 -17.89 7.15 -5.21
C SER A 180 -16.73 7.05 -6.19
N VAL A 181 -16.09 8.19 -6.48
CA VAL A 181 -14.80 8.27 -7.18
C VAL A 181 -13.77 8.78 -6.17
N ASN A 182 -13.01 7.86 -5.59
CA ASN A 182 -12.16 8.13 -4.44
C ASN A 182 -10.66 8.02 -4.75
N ALA A 183 -9.84 8.60 -3.88
CA ALA A 183 -8.40 8.65 -4.06
C ALA A 183 -7.74 7.29 -3.88
N VAL A 184 -8.25 6.42 -3.00
CA VAL A 184 -7.65 5.10 -2.75
C VAL A 184 -7.70 4.20 -3.98
N ALA A 185 -8.86 4.05 -4.63
CA ALA A 185 -8.99 3.20 -5.83
C ALA A 185 -8.08 3.70 -6.96
N ASN A 186 -8.06 5.03 -7.16
CA ASN A 186 -7.26 5.64 -8.23
C ASN A 186 -5.76 5.62 -7.94
N ALA A 187 -5.32 5.83 -6.70
CA ALA A 187 -3.91 5.73 -6.31
C ALA A 187 -3.39 4.29 -6.43
N LEU A 188 -4.22 3.30 -6.06
CA LEU A 188 -3.91 1.90 -6.24
C LEU A 188 -3.81 1.52 -7.71
N TYR A 189 -4.73 2.02 -8.55
CA TYR A 189 -4.70 1.80 -10.00
C TYR A 189 -3.41 2.32 -10.63
N ILE A 190 -3.02 3.56 -10.30
CA ILE A 190 -1.74 4.16 -10.73
C ILE A 190 -0.57 3.29 -10.31
N THR A 191 -0.55 2.88 -9.04
CA THR A 191 0.55 2.11 -8.46
C THR A 191 0.67 0.74 -9.11
N ALA A 192 -0.46 0.05 -9.30
CA ALA A 192 -0.52 -1.25 -9.94
C ALA A 192 -0.06 -1.16 -11.40
N ALA A 193 -0.58 -0.20 -12.16
CA ALA A 193 -0.19 0.03 -13.55
C ALA A 193 1.32 0.32 -13.68
N ALA A 194 1.86 1.21 -12.83
CA ALA A 194 3.28 1.56 -12.85
C ALA A 194 4.17 0.36 -12.49
N LYS A 195 3.76 -0.44 -11.49
CA LYS A 195 4.49 -1.66 -11.12
C LYS A 195 4.42 -2.71 -12.22
N LEU A 196 3.26 -2.97 -12.80
CA LEU A 196 3.10 -3.88 -13.94
C LEU A 196 3.94 -3.42 -15.14
N ALA A 197 4.01 -2.12 -15.43
CA ALA A 197 4.84 -1.59 -16.51
C ALA A 197 6.34 -1.94 -16.34
N ASN A 198 6.84 -1.91 -15.11
CA ASN A 198 8.22 -2.28 -14.81
C ASN A 198 8.49 -3.79 -14.96
N ARG A 199 7.49 -4.65 -14.78
CA ARG A 199 7.64 -6.12 -14.87
C ARG A 199 7.23 -6.69 -16.24
N ARG A 200 6.34 -5.99 -16.96
CA ARG A 200 5.79 -6.37 -18.27
C ARG A 200 5.85 -5.20 -19.26
N PRO A 201 7.05 -4.71 -19.64
CA PRO A 201 7.17 -3.52 -20.49
C PRO A 201 6.66 -3.73 -21.92
N SER A 202 6.63 -4.99 -22.38
CA SER A 202 6.35 -5.35 -23.78
C SER A 202 5.16 -6.30 -23.98
N PHE A 203 4.48 -6.72 -22.91
CA PHE A 203 3.32 -7.61 -22.96
C PHE A 203 2.18 -7.03 -22.11
N PRO A 204 0.92 -7.03 -22.57
CA PRO A 204 0.42 -7.64 -23.82
C PRO A 204 0.79 -6.87 -25.10
N SER A 205 1.24 -5.62 -24.97
CA SER A 205 1.86 -4.85 -26.06
C SER A 205 2.86 -3.84 -25.48
N PRO A 206 3.76 -3.24 -26.30
CA PRO A 206 4.68 -2.22 -25.83
C PRO A 206 3.97 -1.07 -25.11
N ALA A 207 4.47 -0.72 -23.92
CA ALA A 207 3.97 0.37 -23.08
C ALA A 207 2.51 0.23 -22.60
N TYR A 208 1.91 -0.97 -22.65
CA TYR A 208 0.50 -1.19 -22.27
C TYR A 208 0.15 -0.64 -20.87
N TYR A 209 0.81 -1.14 -19.83
CA TYR A 209 0.59 -0.67 -18.45
C TYR A 209 1.21 0.71 -18.18
N TYR A 210 2.26 1.09 -18.92
CA TYR A 210 2.87 2.42 -18.80
C TYR A 210 1.87 3.51 -19.20
N ASN A 211 1.18 3.31 -20.32
CA ASN A 211 0.17 4.25 -20.80
C ASN A 211 -1.00 4.38 -19.81
N GLU A 212 -1.39 3.27 -19.17
CA GLU A 212 -2.38 3.28 -18.09
C GLU A 212 -1.92 4.09 -16.87
N ALA A 213 -0.67 3.89 -16.42
CA ALA A 213 -0.10 4.63 -15.31
C ALA A 213 -0.02 6.14 -15.60
N VAL A 214 0.42 6.52 -16.80
CA VAL A 214 0.50 7.93 -17.22
C VAL A 214 -0.88 8.57 -17.33
N LYS A 215 -1.85 7.89 -17.97
CA LYS A 215 -3.23 8.35 -18.10
C LYS A 215 -3.85 8.58 -16.71
N ALA A 216 -3.71 7.60 -15.82
CA ALA A 216 -4.31 7.68 -14.48
C ALA A 216 -3.63 8.74 -13.61
N THR A 217 -2.30 8.86 -13.67
CA THR A 217 -1.56 9.90 -12.94
C THR A 217 -1.95 11.30 -13.41
N THR A 218 -2.03 11.48 -14.74
CA THR A 218 -2.45 12.75 -15.33
C THR A 218 -3.86 13.13 -14.89
N TRP A 219 -4.78 12.17 -14.88
CA TRP A 219 -6.12 12.39 -14.36
C TRP A 219 -6.09 12.75 -12.86
N PHE A 220 -5.37 12.00 -12.03
CA PHE A 220 -5.36 12.19 -10.57
C PHE A 220 -4.86 13.56 -10.14
N ILE A 221 -3.83 14.08 -10.82
CA ILE A 221 -3.29 15.43 -10.56
C ILE A 221 -4.29 16.52 -10.95
N ASN A 222 -5.11 16.29 -11.99
CA ASN A 222 -6.06 17.26 -12.53
C ASN A 222 -7.51 17.08 -12.08
N SER A 223 -7.82 16.00 -11.32
CA SER A 223 -9.18 15.61 -10.97
C SER A 223 -9.82 16.50 -9.92
N GLY A 224 -8.99 17.23 -9.15
CA GLY A 224 -9.42 17.95 -7.95
C GLY A 224 -9.28 17.15 -6.67
N LEU A 225 -8.79 15.90 -6.70
CA LEU A 225 -8.47 15.16 -5.47
C LEU A 225 -7.36 15.83 -4.64
N ILE A 226 -6.42 16.51 -5.29
CA ILE A 226 -5.38 17.30 -4.61
C ILE A 226 -5.91 18.71 -4.37
N ASN A 227 -6.05 19.11 -3.11
CA ASN A 227 -6.53 20.43 -2.72
C ASN A 227 -5.42 21.49 -2.82
N SER A 228 -5.80 22.76 -2.67
CA SER A 228 -4.86 23.90 -2.74
C SER A 228 -3.79 23.91 -1.64
N GLU A 229 -3.95 23.10 -0.60
CA GLU A 229 -2.98 22.91 0.49
C GLU A 229 -2.04 21.72 0.22
N ASN A 230 -2.10 21.11 -0.97
CA ASN A 230 -1.40 19.89 -1.36
C ASN A 230 -1.77 18.65 -0.52
N GLN A 231 -2.99 18.62 0.03
CA GLN A 231 -3.54 17.42 0.66
C GLN A 231 -4.38 16.64 -0.34
N ILE A 232 -4.45 15.33 -0.17
CA ILE A 232 -5.30 14.45 -0.98
C ILE A 232 -6.63 14.26 -0.26
N ASN A 233 -7.71 14.72 -0.86
CA ASN A 233 -9.08 14.50 -0.42
C ASN A 233 -9.48 13.04 -0.64
N ASP A 234 -10.37 12.52 0.21
CA ASP A 234 -10.82 11.13 0.14
C ASP A 234 -11.53 10.81 -1.19
N GLY A 235 -12.38 11.70 -1.67
CA GLY A 235 -13.06 11.52 -2.96
C GLY A 235 -13.62 12.81 -3.55
N LEU A 236 -14.08 12.67 -4.79
CA LEU A 236 -14.74 13.76 -5.54
C LEU A 236 -16.21 13.87 -5.14
N ASP A 237 -16.75 15.08 -5.15
CA ASP A 237 -18.18 15.31 -4.97
C ASP A 237 -18.92 15.01 -6.29
N ILE A 238 -19.32 13.75 -6.46
CA ILE A 238 -19.98 13.28 -7.68
C ILE A 238 -21.34 13.94 -7.93
N ALA A 239 -21.98 14.50 -6.90
CA ALA A 239 -23.24 15.25 -7.03
C ALA A 239 -23.01 16.69 -7.51
N ASN A 240 -21.82 17.26 -7.26
CA ASN A 240 -21.46 18.63 -7.59
C ASN A 240 -20.36 18.70 -8.66
N ASN A 241 -20.62 18.07 -9.82
CA ASN A 241 -19.74 18.08 -11.00
C ASN A 241 -18.31 17.57 -10.72
N CYS A 242 -18.15 16.62 -9.79
CA CYS A 242 -16.85 16.07 -9.40
C CYS A 242 -15.84 17.14 -8.97
N LEU A 243 -16.33 18.23 -8.38
CA LEU A 243 -15.50 19.28 -7.79
C LEU A 243 -15.04 18.86 -6.38
N GLN A 244 -14.10 19.63 -5.84
CA GLN A 244 -13.73 19.49 -4.43
C GLN A 244 -14.95 19.72 -3.54
N PRO A 245 -15.17 18.88 -2.50
CA PRO A 245 -16.21 19.13 -1.51
C PRO A 245 -16.03 20.53 -0.91
N ARG A 246 -17.07 21.37 -0.97
CA ARG A 246 -17.00 22.79 -0.53
C ARG A 246 -16.76 22.98 0.97
N ASN A 247 -16.85 21.91 1.77
CA ASN A 247 -16.73 21.95 3.22
C ASN A 247 -15.52 21.14 3.68
N ASN A 248 -14.48 21.88 4.05
CA ASN A 248 -13.18 21.41 4.55
C ASN A 248 -13.27 20.77 5.96
N THR A 249 -14.30 19.97 6.24
CA THR A 249 -14.54 19.37 7.58
C THR A 249 -14.61 17.84 7.59
N GLN A 250 -14.34 17.14 6.49
CA GLN A 250 -14.16 15.69 6.53
C GLN A 250 -12.67 15.32 6.58
N ARG A 251 -12.22 15.19 7.84
CA ARG A 251 -11.06 14.44 8.36
C ARG A 251 -9.72 14.68 7.64
N PRO A 252 -8.72 15.29 8.31
CA PRO A 252 -7.35 15.31 7.81
C PRO A 252 -6.74 13.90 7.92
N GLY A 253 -7.07 13.04 6.97
CA GLY A 253 -6.35 11.81 6.69
C GLY A 253 -5.39 12.08 5.54
N GLY A 254 -4.27 12.75 5.82
CA GLY A 254 -3.24 12.99 4.82
C GLY A 254 -2.78 11.65 4.24
N ALA A 255 -3.16 11.38 2.99
CA ALA A 255 -2.73 10.18 2.30
C ALA A 255 -1.34 10.42 1.70
N ILE A 256 -0.33 9.99 2.45
CA ILE A 256 0.93 9.55 1.85
C ILE A 256 0.64 8.12 1.36
N MET A 257 1.09 7.75 0.15
CA MET A 257 1.03 6.37 -0.36
C MET A 257 1.42 5.38 0.76
N GLY A 258 0.44 4.74 1.42
CA GLY A 258 0.68 3.88 2.58
C GLY A 258 -0.25 4.07 3.80
N LYS A 259 -1.10 5.10 3.86
CA LYS A 259 -2.15 5.19 4.89
C LYS A 259 -3.51 5.55 4.28
N TRP A 260 -4.21 4.51 3.84
CA TRP A 260 -5.64 4.56 3.57
C TRP A 260 -6.33 3.72 4.64
N ARG A 261 -7.01 4.36 5.58
CA ARG A 261 -7.90 3.68 6.53
C ARG A 261 -9.33 3.93 6.05
N ARG A 262 -10.11 2.86 5.87
CA ARG A 262 -11.58 2.96 5.96
C ARG A 262 -11.97 3.19 7.42
#